data_AF-A0A6M3KVR3-F1
#
_entry.id   AF-A0A6M3KVR3-F1
#
_cell.length_a   1.000
_cell.length_b   1.000
_cell.length_c   1.000
_cell.angle_alpha   90.00
_cell.angle_beta   90.00
_cell.angle_gamma   90.00
#
_symmetry.space_group_name_H-M   'P 1'
#
loop_
_entity.id
_entity.type
_entity.pdbx_description
1 polymer ?
#
loop_
_entity_poly.entity_id
_entity_poly.type
_entity_poly.pdbx_seq_one_letter_code
_entity_poly.pdbx_strand_id
1 'polypeptide(L)'
;MQRLKTLLQMAAIIISMMGIITFSLFITEEAFQTIMFGTWPAQDAKEWRIVKRGITGMKSAVFTMKVINWGFGYLQPFGFFAYNSYIQAAEFYIEGLSAKVFAFCPECYDGEEFEFTFRPQRVEDGTAISNNLVVVYPDSTLPSLDPVVVRGLVRAEGDRVRVQAIDVKAVGSQKQSQ
;
A
#
# COMPACT_ATOMS: atom_id res chain seq x y z
N MET A 1 -23.69 34.21 -35.46
CA MET A 1 -24.07 32.78 -35.33
C MET A 1 -22.88 31.80 -35.39
N GLN A 2 -21.97 31.89 -36.37
CA GLN A 2 -20.83 30.94 -36.47
C GLN A 2 -19.94 30.88 -35.21
N ARG A 3 -19.53 32.03 -34.65
CA ARG A 3 -18.72 32.06 -33.42
C ARG A 3 -19.40 31.39 -32.22
N LEU A 4 -20.71 31.56 -32.08
CA LEU A 4 -21.51 30.91 -31.04
C LEU A 4 -21.55 29.39 -31.24
N LYS A 5 -21.72 28.93 -32.49
CA LYS A 5 -21.69 27.50 -32.83
C LYS A 5 -20.34 26.87 -32.48
N THR A 6 -19.23 27.53 -32.83
CA THR A 6 -17.88 27.07 -32.49
C THR A 6 -17.66 27.01 -30.98
N LEU A 7 -18.12 28.01 -30.23
CA LEU A 7 -17.98 28.04 -28.77
C LEU A 7 -18.78 26.91 -28.10
N LEU A 8 -20.02 26.67 -28.54
CA LEU A 8 -20.83 25.56 -28.06
C LEU A 8 -20.23 24.19 -28.40
N GLN A 9 -19.64 24.03 -29.59
CA GLN A 9 -18.95 22.80 -29.99
C GLN A 9 -17.72 22.55 -29.11
N MET A 10 -16.90 23.57 -28.86
CA MET A 10 -15.75 23.43 -27.96
C MET A 10 -16.17 23.10 -26.53
N ALA A 11 -17.21 23.76 -26.02
CA ALA A 11 -17.76 23.44 -24.70
C ALA A 11 -18.25 21.99 -24.61
N ALA A 12 -18.98 21.50 -25.63
CA ALA A 12 -19.44 20.12 -25.68
C ALA A 12 -18.29 19.12 -25.70
N ILE A 13 -17.23 19.39 -26.45
CA ILE A 13 -16.02 18.53 -26.49
C ILE A 13 -15.35 18.49 -25.11
N ILE A 14 -15.14 19.65 -24.47
CA ILE A 14 -14.51 19.74 -23.15
C ILE A 14 -15.33 18.98 -22.10
N ILE A 15 -16.64 19.20 -22.05
CA ILE A 15 -17.54 18.51 -21.11
C ILE A 15 -17.51 17.00 -21.35
N SER A 16 -17.52 16.57 -22.61
CA SER A 16 -17.46 15.14 -22.95
C SER A 16 -16.15 14.49 -22.49
N MET A 17 -15.01 15.18 -22.69
CA MET A 17 -13.71 14.70 -22.19
C MET A 17 -13.69 14.62 -20.67
N MET A 18 -14.16 15.67 -19.97
CA MET A 18 -14.28 15.66 -18.51
C MET A 18 -15.16 14.50 -18.02
N GLY A 19 -16.27 14.23 -18.71
CA GLY A 19 -17.17 13.12 -18.40
C GLY A 19 -16.49 11.76 -18.50
N ILE A 20 -15.74 11.51 -19.58
CA ILE A 20 -14.99 10.25 -19.78
C ILE A 20 -13.94 10.06 -18.69
N ILE A 21 -13.18 11.11 -18.37
CA ILE A 21 -12.14 11.06 -17.33
C ILE A 21 -12.76 10.77 -15.96
N THR A 22 -13.79 11.55 -15.58
CA THR A 22 -14.44 11.43 -14.27
C THR A 22 -15.09 10.06 -14.12
N PHE A 23 -15.76 9.57 -15.16
CA PHE A 23 -16.40 8.26 -15.14
C PHE A 23 -15.38 7.12 -15.02
N SER A 24 -14.24 7.22 -15.69
CA SER A 24 -13.18 6.21 -15.60
C SER A 24 -12.57 6.15 -14.19
N LEU A 25 -12.36 7.31 -13.56
CA LEU A 25 -11.91 7.40 -12.17
C LEU A 25 -12.94 6.78 -11.22
N PHE A 26 -14.23 7.09 -11.42
CA PHE A 26 -15.33 6.54 -10.62
C PHE A 26 -15.41 5.02 -10.71
N ILE A 27 -15.35 4.44 -11.91
CA ILE A 27 -15.38 2.97 -12.09
C ILE A 27 -14.16 2.31 -11.43
N THR A 28 -13.00 2.96 -11.46
CA THR A 28 -11.80 2.42 -10.82
C THR A 28 -11.89 2.48 -9.28
N GLU A 29 -12.52 3.53 -8.74
CA GLU A 29 -12.86 3.63 -7.32
C GLU A 29 -13.84 2.52 -6.90
N GLU A 30 -14.92 2.30 -7.64
CA GLU A 30 -15.88 1.23 -7.34
C GLU A 30 -15.23 -0.17 -7.41
N ALA A 31 -14.29 -0.37 -8.35
CA ALA A 31 -13.51 -1.59 -8.42
C ALA A 31 -12.62 -1.77 -7.17
N PHE A 32 -11.94 -0.71 -6.71
CA PHE A 32 -11.19 -0.73 -5.46
C PHE A 32 -12.10 -1.11 -4.27
N GLN A 33 -13.24 -0.45 -4.14
CA GLN A 33 -14.17 -0.69 -3.02
C GLN A 33 -14.75 -2.11 -3.08
N THR A 34 -15.06 -2.63 -4.26
CA THR A 34 -15.53 -4.01 -4.43
C THR A 34 -14.49 -5.03 -3.99
N ILE A 35 -13.21 -4.82 -4.36
CA ILE A 35 -12.11 -5.67 -3.89
C ILE A 35 -11.95 -5.54 -2.38
N MET A 36 -11.99 -4.32 -1.84
CA MET A 36 -11.92 -4.03 -0.41
C MET A 36 -12.99 -4.81 0.37
N PHE A 37 -14.26 -4.70 -0.03
CA PHE A 37 -15.34 -5.43 0.60
C PHE A 37 -15.17 -6.95 0.47
N GLY A 38 -14.65 -7.43 -0.67
CA GLY A 38 -14.31 -8.84 -0.86
C GLY A 38 -13.22 -9.34 0.11
N THR A 39 -12.34 -8.47 0.59
CA THR A 39 -11.34 -8.85 1.60
C THR A 39 -11.93 -9.05 2.99
N TRP A 40 -13.10 -8.49 3.32
CA TRP A 40 -13.69 -8.60 4.65
C TRP A 40 -14.15 -10.02 4.99
N PRO A 41 -14.98 -10.71 4.17
CA PRO A 41 -15.34 -12.10 4.44
C PRO A 41 -14.12 -13.03 4.36
N ALA A 42 -13.12 -12.70 3.53
CA ALA A 42 -11.86 -13.45 3.50
C ALA A 42 -11.07 -13.31 4.81
N GLN A 43 -11.08 -12.13 5.44
CA GLN A 43 -10.52 -11.94 6.77
C GLN A 43 -11.30 -12.73 7.83
N ASP A 44 -12.63 -12.72 7.77
CA ASP A 44 -13.47 -13.47 8.71
C ASP A 44 -13.25 -14.99 8.60
N ALA A 45 -13.02 -15.48 7.38
CA ALA A 45 -12.65 -16.87 7.10
C ALA A 45 -11.18 -17.21 7.42
N LYS A 46 -10.37 -16.24 7.83
CA LYS A 46 -8.91 -16.37 8.05
C LYS A 46 -8.13 -16.80 6.80
N GLU A 47 -8.66 -16.53 5.62
CA GLU A 47 -8.04 -16.85 4.32
C GLU A 47 -7.09 -15.73 3.87
N TRP A 48 -5.97 -15.57 4.58
CA TRP A 48 -5.03 -14.46 4.40
C TRP A 48 -4.40 -14.38 3.01
N ARG A 49 -4.25 -15.52 2.32
CA ARG A 49 -3.78 -15.56 0.92
C ARG A 49 -4.74 -14.83 -0.02
N ILE A 50 -6.05 -14.96 0.21
CA ILE A 50 -7.08 -14.25 -0.58
C ILE A 50 -7.02 -12.75 -0.27
N VAL A 51 -6.84 -12.38 1.00
CA VAL A 51 -6.68 -10.98 1.43
C VAL A 51 -5.44 -10.35 0.77
N LYS A 52 -4.30 -11.06 0.74
CA LYS A 52 -3.10 -10.61 0.01
C LYS A 52 -3.38 -10.38 -1.47
N ARG A 53 -4.08 -11.29 -2.14
CA ARG A 53 -4.47 -11.11 -3.54
C ARG A 53 -5.35 -9.86 -3.71
N GLY A 54 -6.26 -9.61 -2.77
CA GLY A 54 -7.06 -8.40 -2.72
C GLY A 54 -6.21 -7.13 -2.60
N ILE A 55 -5.18 -7.13 -1.74
CA ILE A 55 -4.21 -6.02 -1.65
C ILE A 55 -3.56 -5.73 -3.01
N THR A 56 -3.11 -6.75 -3.73
CA THR A 56 -2.52 -6.56 -5.07
C THR A 56 -3.51 -5.94 -6.05
N GLY A 57 -4.76 -6.39 -6.04
CA GLY A 57 -5.83 -5.79 -6.85
C GLY A 57 -6.09 -4.33 -6.50
N MET A 58 -6.16 -4.01 -5.20
CA MET A 58 -6.32 -2.63 -4.72
C MET A 58 -5.15 -1.73 -5.10
N LYS A 59 -3.90 -2.21 -5.00
CA LYS A 59 -2.71 -1.48 -5.48
C LYS A 59 -2.79 -1.20 -6.97
N SER A 60 -3.23 -2.16 -7.77
CA SER A 60 -3.44 -1.97 -9.20
C SER A 60 -4.51 -0.92 -9.51
N ALA A 61 -5.63 -0.93 -8.77
CA ALA A 61 -6.69 0.07 -8.94
C ALA A 61 -6.19 1.48 -8.58
N VAL A 62 -5.50 1.62 -7.45
CA VAL A 62 -4.88 2.89 -7.02
C VAL A 62 -3.87 3.40 -8.05
N PHE A 63 -3.03 2.52 -8.58
CA PHE A 63 -2.08 2.87 -9.64
C PHE A 63 -2.80 3.39 -10.89
N THR A 64 -3.85 2.71 -11.35
CA THR A 64 -4.67 3.16 -12.48
C THR A 64 -5.30 4.53 -12.21
N MET A 65 -5.88 4.75 -11.01
CA MET A 65 -6.42 6.06 -10.62
C MET A 65 -5.35 7.14 -10.64
N LYS A 66 -4.14 6.86 -10.13
CA LYS A 66 -3.01 7.80 -10.19
C LYS A 66 -2.68 8.17 -11.64
N VAL A 67 -2.56 7.19 -12.53
CA VAL A 67 -2.25 7.43 -13.95
C VAL A 67 -3.31 8.30 -14.61
N ILE A 68 -4.59 8.00 -14.42
CA ILE A 68 -5.68 8.78 -15.02
C ILE A 68 -5.73 10.19 -14.41
N ASN A 69 -5.64 10.30 -13.09
CA ASN A 69 -5.78 11.57 -12.39
C ASN A 69 -4.60 12.51 -12.68
N TRP A 70 -3.37 12.01 -12.66
CA TRP A 70 -2.20 12.81 -13.02
C TRP A 70 -2.10 13.08 -14.52
N GLY A 71 -2.55 12.16 -15.37
CA GLY A 71 -2.51 12.31 -16.82
C GLY A 71 -3.54 13.30 -17.36
N PHE A 72 -4.76 13.30 -16.82
CA PHE A 72 -5.88 14.07 -17.40
C PHE A 72 -6.71 14.86 -16.38
N GLY A 73 -6.48 14.68 -15.08
CA GLY A 73 -7.28 15.31 -14.02
C GLY A 73 -7.16 16.84 -13.98
N TYR A 74 -6.09 17.42 -14.53
CA TYR A 74 -5.94 18.88 -14.62
C TYR A 74 -7.07 19.57 -15.43
N LEU A 75 -7.78 18.83 -16.29
CA LEU A 75 -8.95 19.33 -17.02
C LEU A 75 -10.17 19.56 -16.10
N GLN A 76 -10.19 18.94 -14.92
CA GLN A 76 -11.21 19.11 -13.89
C GLN A 76 -10.56 19.27 -12.51
N PRO A 77 -10.10 20.48 -12.15
CA PRO A 77 -9.32 20.71 -10.93
C PRO A 77 -9.96 20.19 -9.63
N PHE A 78 -11.28 20.37 -9.48
CA PHE A 78 -12.00 19.85 -8.32
C PHE A 78 -11.99 18.33 -8.24
N GLY A 79 -12.16 17.65 -9.39
CA GLY A 79 -12.05 16.19 -9.48
C GLY A 79 -10.64 15.73 -9.17
N PHE A 80 -9.62 16.45 -9.65
CA PHE A 80 -8.22 16.14 -9.39
C PHE A 80 -7.90 16.06 -7.90
N PHE A 81 -8.29 17.10 -7.14
CA PHE A 81 -8.05 17.13 -5.70
C PHE A 81 -8.85 16.04 -4.97
N ALA A 82 -10.12 15.85 -5.31
CA ALA A 82 -10.97 14.84 -4.69
C ALA A 82 -10.39 13.43 -4.86
N TYR A 83 -10.03 13.04 -6.08
CA TYR A 83 -9.43 11.73 -6.33
C TYR A 83 -8.02 11.60 -5.75
N ASN A 84 -7.25 12.69 -5.67
CA ASN A 84 -5.94 12.64 -5.00
C ASN A 84 -6.09 12.38 -3.49
N SER A 85 -7.08 12.99 -2.83
CA SER A 85 -7.40 12.70 -1.43
C SER A 85 -7.91 11.28 -1.24
N TYR A 86 -8.76 10.78 -2.16
CA TYR A 86 -9.20 9.39 -2.14
C TYR A 86 -8.03 8.42 -2.28
N ILE A 87 -7.12 8.66 -3.23
CA ILE A 87 -5.92 7.84 -3.45
C ILE A 87 -5.08 7.75 -2.16
N GLN A 88 -4.85 8.86 -1.46
CA GLN A 88 -4.10 8.85 -0.20
C GLN A 88 -4.80 8.01 0.88
N ALA A 89 -6.12 8.13 1.01
CA ALA A 89 -6.89 7.32 1.95
C ALA A 89 -6.85 5.82 1.59
N ALA A 90 -6.94 5.50 0.30
CA ALA A 90 -6.85 4.14 -0.22
C ALA A 90 -5.46 3.52 0.04
N GLU A 91 -4.38 4.28 -0.13
CA GLU A 91 -3.03 3.84 0.19
C GLU A 91 -2.84 3.55 1.68
N PHE A 92 -3.35 4.43 2.55
CA PHE A 92 -3.35 4.21 3.99
C PHE A 92 -4.11 2.93 4.38
N TYR A 93 -5.27 2.67 3.74
CA TYR A 93 -6.00 1.42 3.94
C TYR A 93 -5.18 0.19 3.50
N ILE A 94 -4.56 0.24 2.31
CA ILE A 94 -3.70 -0.83 1.79
C ILE A 94 -2.54 -1.11 2.75
N GLU A 95 -1.91 -0.08 3.29
CA GLU A 95 -0.79 -0.19 4.23
C GLU A 95 -1.24 -0.89 5.51
N GLY A 96 -2.32 -0.43 6.13
CA GLY A 96 -2.88 -1.05 7.34
C GLY A 96 -3.31 -2.51 7.12
N LEU A 97 -3.95 -2.80 5.98
CA LEU A 97 -4.33 -4.17 5.65
C LEU A 97 -3.11 -5.05 5.37
N SER A 98 -2.07 -4.51 4.71
CA SER A 98 -0.82 -5.24 4.47
C SER A 98 -0.12 -5.61 5.78
N ALA A 99 -0.02 -4.67 6.72
CA ALA A 99 0.53 -4.94 8.05
C ALA A 99 -0.28 -6.01 8.79
N LYS A 100 -1.61 -5.97 8.69
CA LYS A 100 -2.48 -7.00 9.26
C LYS A 100 -2.24 -8.38 8.63
N VAL A 101 -2.17 -8.47 7.30
CA VAL A 101 -1.88 -9.75 6.62
C VAL A 101 -0.51 -10.28 7.02
N PHE A 102 0.51 -9.43 7.08
CA PHE A 102 1.86 -9.85 7.48
C PHE A 102 1.89 -10.38 8.93
N ALA A 103 1.10 -9.81 9.83
CA ALA A 103 1.01 -10.29 11.21
C ALA A 103 0.38 -11.69 11.35
N PHE A 104 -0.53 -12.07 10.44
CA PHE A 104 -1.24 -13.36 10.50
C PHE A 104 -0.72 -14.42 9.51
N CYS A 105 -0.13 -14.01 8.39
CA CYS A 105 0.44 -14.87 7.35
C CYS A 105 1.72 -14.22 6.79
N PRO A 106 2.82 -14.18 7.56
CA PRO A 106 4.09 -13.63 7.07
C PRO A 106 4.64 -14.43 5.87
N GLU A 107 4.40 -15.73 5.80
CA GLU A 107 4.76 -16.60 4.68
C GLU A 107 4.02 -16.25 3.38
N CYS A 108 2.88 -15.56 3.48
CA CYS A 108 2.19 -15.05 2.29
C CYS A 108 3.09 -14.08 1.51
N TYR A 109 4.08 -13.44 2.14
CA TYR A 109 5.02 -12.49 1.53
C TYR A 109 6.35 -13.11 1.08
N ASP A 110 6.45 -14.44 0.99
CA ASP A 110 7.68 -15.10 0.54
C ASP A 110 8.22 -14.53 -0.79
N GLY A 111 9.50 -14.17 -0.80
CA GLY A 111 10.19 -13.56 -1.94
C GLY A 111 9.93 -12.07 -2.16
N GLU A 112 9.14 -11.41 -1.30
CA GLU A 112 8.85 -9.97 -1.40
C GLU A 112 9.62 -9.15 -0.36
N GLU A 113 9.95 -7.90 -0.71
CA GLU A 113 10.40 -6.92 0.26
C GLU A 113 9.22 -6.42 1.09
N PHE A 114 9.40 -6.37 2.40
CA PHE A 114 8.39 -5.86 3.33
C PHE A 114 9.04 -4.94 4.36
N GLU A 115 8.38 -3.83 4.66
CA GLU A 115 8.77 -2.90 5.72
C GLU A 115 7.78 -2.99 6.88
N PHE A 116 8.29 -3.18 8.10
CA PHE A 116 7.45 -3.33 9.28
C PHE A 116 8.18 -2.91 10.56
N THR A 117 7.42 -2.52 11.58
CA THR A 117 7.96 -2.32 12.92
C THR A 117 8.13 -3.68 13.60
N PHE A 118 9.37 -4.04 13.88
CA PHE A 118 9.72 -5.26 14.59
C PHE A 118 10.01 -4.97 16.06
N ARG A 119 9.46 -5.79 16.96
CA ARG A 119 9.75 -5.78 18.39
C ARG A 119 10.37 -7.12 18.77
N PRO A 120 11.71 -7.20 18.92
CA PRO A 120 12.39 -8.40 19.35
C PRO A 120 11.85 -8.88 20.70
N GLN A 121 11.53 -10.16 20.84
CA GLN A 121 11.29 -10.78 22.15
C GLN A 121 12.56 -11.40 22.71
N ARG A 122 13.40 -11.93 21.82
CA ARG A 122 14.67 -12.58 22.15
C ARG A 122 15.71 -12.24 21.09
N VAL A 123 16.96 -12.25 21.51
CA VAL A 123 18.12 -12.06 20.63
C VAL A 123 19.06 -13.22 20.87
N GLU A 124 19.30 -14.02 19.84
CA GLU A 124 20.19 -15.19 19.86
C GLU A 124 21.16 -15.09 18.67
N ASP A 125 22.47 -15.16 18.94
CA ASP A 125 23.53 -15.20 17.91
C ASP A 125 23.39 -14.15 16.80
N GLY A 126 23.12 -12.89 17.17
CA GLY A 126 22.98 -11.77 16.21
C GLY A 126 21.66 -11.76 15.43
N THR A 127 20.74 -12.64 15.77
CA THR A 127 19.40 -12.76 15.17
C THR A 127 18.35 -12.36 16.18
N ALA A 128 17.40 -11.52 15.77
CA ALA A 128 16.30 -11.13 16.64
C ALA A 128 15.05 -11.93 16.30
N ILE A 129 14.43 -12.51 17.33
CA ILE A 129 13.35 -13.47 17.21
C ILE A 129 12.10 -12.92 17.92
N SER A 130 10.96 -13.04 17.25
CA SER A 130 9.64 -12.74 17.82
C SER A 130 8.62 -13.72 17.26
N ASN A 131 8.09 -14.60 18.13
CA ASN A 131 7.24 -15.73 17.73
C ASN A 131 7.90 -16.57 16.60
N ASN A 132 7.23 -16.70 15.45
CA ASN A 132 7.71 -17.45 14.29
C ASN A 132 8.56 -16.61 13.31
N LEU A 133 8.80 -15.33 13.63
CA LEU A 133 9.53 -14.39 12.79
C LEU A 133 10.98 -14.26 13.27
N VAL A 134 11.90 -14.43 12.35
CA VAL A 134 13.35 -14.40 12.56
C VAL A 134 13.94 -13.30 11.70
N VAL A 135 14.48 -12.24 12.30
CA VAL A 135 15.10 -11.12 11.58
C VAL A 135 16.61 -11.24 11.66
N VAL A 136 17.25 -11.32 10.50
CA VAL A 136 18.72 -11.38 10.35
C VAL A 136 19.24 -10.00 9.94
N TYR A 137 20.12 -9.43 10.76
CA TYR A 137 20.68 -8.10 10.53
C TYR A 137 21.90 -8.16 9.59
N PRO A 138 22.10 -7.15 8.73
CA PRO A 138 23.13 -7.19 7.69
C PRO A 138 24.57 -7.05 8.20
N ASP A 139 24.81 -6.41 9.35
CA ASP A 139 26.17 -6.23 9.89
C ASP A 139 26.13 -5.83 11.37
N SER A 140 26.82 -6.58 12.26
CA SER A 140 27.36 -6.28 13.63
C SER A 140 26.63 -5.33 14.59
N THR A 141 25.47 -4.81 14.23
CA THR A 141 24.55 -4.04 15.06
C THR A 141 23.87 -5.05 15.95
N LEU A 142 24.34 -5.12 17.20
CA LEU A 142 23.71 -5.95 18.22
C LEU A 142 22.22 -5.59 18.26
N PRO A 143 21.32 -6.55 18.03
CA PRO A 143 19.90 -6.28 18.11
C PRO A 143 19.60 -5.81 19.52
N SER A 144 19.09 -4.59 19.69
CA SER A 144 18.53 -4.18 20.98
C SER A 144 17.11 -4.75 21.09
N LEU A 145 16.59 -4.87 22.31
CA LEU A 145 15.18 -5.20 22.52
C LEU A 145 14.24 -4.03 22.18
N ASP A 146 14.79 -2.91 21.71
CA ASP A 146 13.98 -1.75 21.34
C ASP A 146 13.27 -2.02 20.01
N PRO A 147 12.11 -1.38 19.80
CA PRO A 147 11.42 -1.43 18.52
C PRO A 147 12.29 -0.85 17.40
N VAL A 148 12.39 -1.56 16.29
CA VAL A 148 13.09 -1.12 15.08
C VAL A 148 12.17 -1.23 13.86
N VAL A 149 12.28 -0.30 12.92
CA VAL A 149 11.68 -0.45 11.58
C VAL A 149 12.66 -1.26 10.74
N VAL A 150 12.20 -2.40 10.25
CA VAL A 150 12.98 -3.31 9.41
C VAL A 150 12.39 -3.28 8.02
N ARG A 151 13.23 -3.01 7.02
CA ARG A 151 12.92 -3.29 5.62
C ARG A 151 13.78 -4.45 5.16
N GLY A 152 13.16 -5.53 4.69
CA GLY A 152 13.90 -6.73 4.33
C GLY A 152 13.17 -7.67 3.41
N LEU A 153 13.92 -8.61 2.84
CA LEU A 153 13.38 -9.67 2.00
C LEU A 153 12.83 -10.80 2.88
N VAL A 154 11.55 -11.12 2.70
CA VAL A 154 10.86 -12.18 3.43
C VAL A 154 11.14 -13.52 2.76
N ARG A 155 11.51 -14.54 3.55
CA ARG A 155 11.75 -15.92 3.14
C ARG A 155 11.02 -16.88 4.06
N ALA A 156 10.14 -17.71 3.51
CA ALA A 156 9.50 -18.78 4.27
C ALA A 156 10.46 -19.99 4.36
N GLU A 157 10.90 -20.35 5.57
CA GLU A 157 11.78 -21.49 5.85
C GLU A 157 11.06 -22.49 6.79
N GLY A 158 10.23 -23.37 6.20
CA GLY A 158 9.43 -24.33 6.97
C GLY A 158 8.41 -23.63 7.87
N ASP A 159 8.49 -23.85 9.18
CA ASP A 159 7.59 -23.24 10.18
C ASP A 159 8.03 -21.85 10.64
N ARG A 160 9.16 -21.33 10.12
CA ARG A 160 9.70 -20.02 10.47
C ARG A 160 9.73 -19.11 9.26
N VAL A 161 9.52 -17.82 9.49
CA VAL A 161 9.73 -16.80 8.47
C VAL A 161 11.01 -16.04 8.78
N ARG A 162 11.97 -16.12 7.86
CA ARG A 162 13.24 -15.40 7.93
C ARG A 162 13.12 -14.11 7.15
N VAL A 163 13.46 -12.98 7.76
CA VAL A 163 13.57 -11.68 7.10
C VAL A 163 15.04 -11.31 7.05
N GLN A 164 15.58 -11.21 5.83
CA GLN A 164 16.92 -10.66 5.62
C GLN A 164 16.80 -9.14 5.58
N ALA A 165 17.22 -8.47 6.64
CA ALA A 165 17.12 -7.03 6.73
C ALA A 165 18.09 -6.37 5.74
N ILE A 166 17.56 -5.47 4.92
CA ILE A 166 18.29 -4.62 3.98
C ILE A 166 18.59 -3.27 4.64
N ASP A 167 17.62 -2.74 5.38
CA ASP A 167 17.71 -1.47 6.11
C ASP A 167 17.03 -1.62 7.49
N VAL A 168 17.61 -1.00 8.50
CA VAL A 168 17.13 -1.04 9.89
C VAL A 168 17.22 0.35 10.49
N LYS A 169 16.10 0.86 10.99
CA LYS A 169 16.02 2.18 11.64
C LYS A 169 15.46 2.03 13.05
N ALA A 170 16.11 2.66 14.04
CA ALA A 170 15.56 2.72 15.39
C ALA A 170 14.26 3.53 15.41
N VAL A 171 13.23 3.04 16.11
CA VAL A 171 11.99 3.78 16.35
C VAL A 171 12.26 4.83 17.44
N GLY A 172 12.99 5.89 17.10
CA GLY A 172 13.39 6.89 18.10
C GLY A 172 14.54 7.84 17.76
N SER A 173 14.85 8.11 16.50
CA SER A 173 15.79 9.18 16.15
C SER A 173 15.18 10.16 15.15
N GLN A 174 14.11 10.85 15.58
CA GLN A 174 13.75 12.15 15.03
C GLN A 174 13.74 13.22 16.14
N LYS A 175 14.81 14.02 16.12
CA LYS A 175 14.93 15.45 16.49
C LYS A 175 14.51 15.87 17.91
N GLN A 176 15.50 15.89 18.81
CA GLN A 176 15.76 17.13 19.55
C GLN A 176 16.50 18.07 18.59
N SER A 177 15.79 19.06 18.07
CA SER A 177 16.39 20.27 17.53
C SER A 177 15.57 21.42 18.08
N GLN A 178 16.11 22.05 19.12
CA GLN A 178 15.76 23.41 19.54
C GLN A 178 16.13 24.39 18.44
#